data_AF-A0A524CZR5-F1
#
_entry.id   AF-A0A524CZR5-F1
#
_cell.length_a   1.000
_cell.length_b   1.000
_cell.length_c   1.000
_cell.angle_alpha   90.00
_cell.angle_beta   90.00
_cell.angle_gamma   90.00
#
_symmetry.space_group_name_H-M   'P 1'
#
loop_
_entity.id
_entity.type
_entity.pdbx_description
1 polymer ?
#
loop_
_entity_poly.entity_id
_entity_poly.type
_entity_poly.pdbx_seq_one_letter_code
_entity_poly.pdbx_strand_id
1 'polypeptide(L)'
;MNEYAILIRMVTRTGNPIGAGVPDLLDALGLPEGAGRHVLFQKMGSLQDQLSPLGLEIRHNPVDHVFYLDTTAKTEDTLEETPLADRLAATLLVVITLAYQEGDWVSVDRVQEFRKKSRRGVRADLRELDSMGYVEFADDNKHVRPGKRVGFEIDYESFFRNLSRKDE
;
A
#
# COMPACT_ATOMS: atom_id res chain seq x y z
N MET A 1 -10.75 -10.68 -5.04
CA MET A 1 -9.71 -9.75 -4.55
C MET A 1 -10.25 -9.11 -3.30
N ASN A 2 -9.48 -9.06 -2.21
CA ASN A 2 -9.91 -8.49 -0.94
C ASN A 2 -10.18 -6.98 -1.09
N GLU A 3 -11.23 -6.45 -0.47
CA GLU A 3 -11.64 -5.03 -0.50
C GLU A 3 -10.51 -4.09 -0.09
N TYR A 4 -9.72 -4.45 0.91
CA TYR A 4 -8.56 -3.65 1.32
C TYR A 4 -7.42 -3.69 0.31
N ALA A 5 -7.22 -4.82 -0.39
CA ALA A 5 -6.25 -4.89 -1.48
C ALA A 5 -6.69 -4.00 -2.66
N ILE A 6 -8.01 -3.89 -2.88
CA ILE A 6 -8.58 -2.94 -3.84
C ILE A 6 -8.31 -1.51 -3.39
N LEU A 7 -8.60 -1.16 -2.12
CA LEU A 7 -8.34 0.17 -1.58
C LEU A 7 -6.86 0.56 -1.68
N ILE A 8 -5.94 -0.30 -1.23
CA ILE A 8 -4.49 -0.09 -1.31
C ILE A 8 -4.08 0.16 -2.77
N ARG A 9 -4.57 -0.64 -3.73
CA ARG A 9 -4.30 -0.43 -5.16
C ARG A 9 -4.77 0.93 -5.64
N MET A 10 -5.90 1.41 -5.15
CA MET A 10 -6.50 2.67 -5.57
C MET A 10 -5.77 3.88 -4.98
N VAL A 11 -5.45 3.87 -3.68
CA VAL A 11 -4.77 4.99 -3.01
C VAL A 11 -3.27 5.06 -3.34
N THR A 12 -2.65 3.96 -3.76
CA THR A 12 -1.25 3.94 -4.21
C THR A 12 -1.06 4.16 -5.72
N ARG A 13 -2.16 4.41 -6.45
CA ARG A 13 -2.12 4.64 -7.91
C ARG A 13 -1.24 5.84 -8.23
N THR A 14 -0.22 5.63 -9.05
CA THR A 14 0.62 6.71 -9.60
C THR A 14 0.04 7.20 -10.94
N GLY A 15 0.11 8.50 -11.23
CA GLY A 15 -0.42 9.08 -12.47
C GLY A 15 -0.94 10.51 -12.25
N ASN A 16 -1.73 11.03 -13.19
CA ASN A 16 -2.51 12.24 -12.99
C ASN A 16 -4.01 11.89 -13.11
N PRO A 17 -4.78 11.86 -12.01
CA PRO A 17 -4.39 12.19 -10.63
C PRO A 17 -3.61 11.06 -9.91
N ILE A 18 -2.86 11.42 -8.86
CA ILE A 18 -2.25 10.47 -7.91
C ILE A 18 -3.33 10.04 -6.91
N GLY A 19 -3.53 8.74 -6.75
CA GLY A 19 -4.60 8.19 -5.90
C GLY A 19 -5.92 7.97 -6.64
N ALA A 20 -7.03 7.98 -5.89
CA ALA A 20 -8.36 7.70 -6.42
C ALA A 20 -9.47 8.52 -5.75
N GLY A 21 -10.45 8.95 -6.54
CA GLY A 21 -11.62 9.66 -6.03
C GLY A 21 -12.66 8.73 -5.40
N VAL A 22 -13.60 9.29 -4.65
CA VAL A 22 -14.72 8.55 -4.03
C VAL A 22 -15.52 7.72 -5.05
N PRO A 23 -15.90 8.23 -6.23
CA PRO A 23 -16.63 7.44 -7.22
C PRO A 23 -15.84 6.22 -7.69
N ASP A 24 -14.54 6.39 -7.96
CA ASP A 24 -13.65 5.30 -8.39
C ASP A 24 -13.47 4.24 -7.29
N LEU A 25 -13.38 4.66 -6.03
CA LEU A 25 -13.25 3.77 -4.88
C LEU A 25 -14.53 2.96 -4.65
N LEU A 26 -15.70 3.60 -4.77
CA LEU A 26 -17.00 2.94 -4.67
C LEU A 26 -17.21 1.92 -5.80
N ASP A 27 -16.92 2.30 -7.04
CA ASP A 27 -17.02 1.42 -8.21
C ASP A 27 -16.08 0.21 -8.07
N ALA A 28 -14.83 0.45 -7.65
CA ALA A 28 -13.86 -0.62 -7.45
C ALA A 28 -14.27 -1.61 -6.33
N LEU A 29 -15.00 -1.14 -5.32
CA LEU A 29 -15.54 -1.97 -4.24
C LEU A 29 -16.93 -2.55 -4.56
N GLY A 30 -17.54 -2.19 -5.69
CA GLY A 30 -18.91 -2.59 -6.02
C GLY A 30 -19.97 -2.02 -5.06
N LEU A 31 -19.70 -0.86 -4.46
CA LEU A 31 -20.58 -0.21 -3.47
C LEU A 31 -21.48 0.85 -4.13
N PRO A 32 -22.76 0.96 -3.71
CA PRO A 32 -23.68 1.96 -4.25
C PRO A 32 -23.35 3.37 -3.77
N GLU A 33 -23.51 4.40 -4.63
CA GLU A 33 -23.10 5.79 -4.32
C GLU A 33 -23.74 6.41 -3.07
N GLY A 34 -24.97 6.05 -2.74
CA GLY A 34 -25.69 6.61 -1.59
C GLY A 34 -25.27 5.98 -0.26
N ALA A 35 -25.54 4.68 -0.09
CA ALA A 35 -25.27 3.96 1.16
C ALA A 35 -23.80 3.52 1.29
N GLY A 36 -23.10 3.34 0.17
CA GLY A 36 -21.73 2.81 0.13
C GLY A 36 -20.67 3.80 0.60
N ARG A 37 -20.95 5.11 0.63
CA ARG A 37 -19.99 6.12 1.12
C ARG A 37 -19.64 5.94 2.58
N HIS A 38 -20.63 5.65 3.42
CA HIS A 38 -20.39 5.42 4.84
C HIS A 38 -19.49 4.20 5.05
N VAL A 39 -19.79 3.10 4.35
CA VAL A 39 -18.99 1.87 4.36
C VAL A 39 -17.57 2.12 3.84
N LEU A 40 -17.42 2.87 2.75
CA LEU A 40 -16.12 3.26 2.21
C LEU A 40 -15.30 4.02 3.25
N PHE A 41 -15.86 5.05 3.90
CA PHE A 41 -15.13 5.84 4.89
C PHE A 41 -14.77 5.04 6.14
N GLN A 42 -15.64 4.13 6.59
CA GLN A 42 -15.29 3.19 7.66
C GLN A 42 -14.09 2.32 7.28
N LYS A 43 -14.10 1.72 6.08
CA LYS A 43 -12.99 0.90 5.59
C LYS A 43 -11.71 1.71 5.41
N MET A 44 -11.82 2.95 4.93
CA MET A 44 -10.68 3.88 4.81
C MET A 44 -10.09 4.25 6.18
N GLY A 45 -10.93 4.49 7.19
CA GLY A 45 -10.48 4.72 8.57
C GLY A 45 -9.79 3.50 9.16
N SER A 46 -10.38 2.31 9.02
CA SER A 46 -9.75 1.06 9.45
C SER A 46 -8.41 0.80 8.74
N LEU A 47 -8.30 1.16 7.46
CA LEU A 47 -7.06 1.07 6.70
C LEU A 47 -6.03 2.11 7.18
N GLN A 48 -6.45 3.34 7.49
CA GLN A 48 -5.61 4.38 8.06
C GLN A 48 -4.97 3.91 9.39
N ASP A 49 -5.75 3.36 10.30
CA ASP A 49 -5.27 2.89 11.60
C ASP A 49 -4.24 1.76 11.45
N GLN A 50 -4.40 0.92 10.42
CA GLN A 50 -3.46 -0.16 10.10
C GLN A 50 -2.16 0.32 9.44
N LEU A 51 -2.23 1.44 8.71
CA LEU A 51 -1.10 2.03 8.00
C LEU A 51 -0.28 2.96 8.90
N SER A 52 -0.88 3.55 9.92
CA SER A 52 -0.22 4.47 10.85
C SER A 52 1.07 3.92 11.48
N PRO A 53 1.17 2.65 11.90
CA PRO A 53 2.42 2.09 12.43
C PRO A 53 3.57 2.03 11.41
N LEU A 54 3.25 2.05 10.11
CA LEU A 54 4.23 2.05 9.02
C LEU A 54 4.72 3.45 8.67
N GLY A 55 4.28 4.46 9.42
CA GLY A 55 4.50 5.87 9.09
C GLY A 55 3.73 6.29 7.83
N LEU A 56 2.63 5.60 7.49
CA LEU A 56 1.83 5.86 6.30
C LEU A 56 0.47 6.43 6.68
N GLU A 57 0.01 7.40 5.90
CA GLU A 57 -1.27 8.06 6.07
C GLU A 57 -2.00 8.20 4.73
N ILE A 58 -3.31 7.92 4.74
CA ILE A 58 -4.20 8.22 3.63
C ILE A 58 -4.65 9.67 3.77
N ARG A 59 -4.27 10.49 2.80
CA ARG A 59 -4.62 11.90 2.74
C ARG A 59 -5.60 12.19 1.62
N HIS A 60 -6.33 13.29 1.76
CA HIS A 60 -7.26 13.78 0.76
C HIS A 60 -6.70 15.03 0.10
N ASN A 61 -6.60 15.02 -1.23
CA ASN A 61 -6.32 16.20 -2.02
C ASN A 61 -7.66 16.88 -2.39
N PRO A 62 -7.96 18.07 -1.85
CA PRO A 62 -9.23 18.75 -2.10
C PRO A 62 -9.34 19.39 -3.48
N VAL A 63 -8.23 19.57 -4.21
CA VAL A 63 -8.21 20.15 -5.56
C VAL A 63 -8.60 19.09 -6.59
N ASP A 64 -8.01 17.90 -6.47
CA ASP A 64 -8.26 16.79 -7.40
C ASP A 64 -9.36 15.84 -6.90
N HIS A 65 -9.88 16.05 -5.68
CA HIS A 65 -10.90 15.22 -5.03
C HIS A 65 -10.52 13.74 -4.92
N VAL A 66 -9.24 13.46 -4.67
CA VAL A 66 -8.69 12.10 -4.59
C VAL A 66 -8.09 11.81 -3.22
N PHE A 67 -8.19 10.55 -2.82
CA PHE A 67 -7.45 9.98 -1.70
C PHE A 67 -6.16 9.33 -2.19
N TYR A 68 -5.06 9.61 -1.50
CA TYR A 68 -3.74 9.10 -1.84
C TYR A 68 -2.97 8.70 -0.58
N LEU A 69 -1.98 7.82 -0.75
CA LEU A 69 -1.08 7.43 0.33
C LEU A 69 0.10 8.42 0.43
N ASP A 70 0.36 8.92 1.63
CA ASP A 70 1.45 9.81 2.01
C ASP A 70 2.20 9.21 3.21
N THR A 71 3.34 9.78 3.58
CA THR A 71 4.02 9.46 4.86
C THR A 71 3.72 10.51 5.91
N THR A 72 3.61 10.08 7.17
CA THR A 72 3.27 10.93 8.33
C THR A 72 4.33 12.00 8.66
N ALA A 73 5.47 12.00 7.97
CA ALA A 73 6.65 12.82 8.27
C ALA A 73 6.50 14.34 7.99
N LYS A 74 5.28 14.89 7.90
CA LYS A 74 5.08 16.32 7.62
C LYS A 74 4.40 17.16 8.68
N THR A 75 4.07 16.62 9.86
CA THR A 75 3.45 17.44 10.90
C THR A 75 3.97 17.08 12.29
N GLU A 76 4.82 17.99 12.81
CA GLU A 76 5.14 18.25 14.22
C GLU A 76 5.81 17.12 15.04
N ASP A 77 7.12 17.32 15.29
CA ASP A 77 7.84 16.98 16.54
C ASP A 77 7.69 15.58 17.14
N THR A 78 7.98 14.52 16.37
CA THR A 78 8.43 13.26 17.00
C THR A 78 9.59 12.63 16.24
N LEU A 79 10.75 12.68 16.89
CA LEU A 79 11.99 11.98 16.55
C LEU A 79 11.79 10.48 16.74
N GLU A 80 11.22 9.80 15.75
CA GLU A 80 11.48 8.39 15.47
C GLU A 80 11.14 8.18 13.97
N GLU A 81 12.12 8.54 13.14
CA GLU A 81 12.05 8.47 11.68
C GLU A 81 11.62 7.06 11.23
N THR A 82 10.46 6.92 10.60
CA THR A 82 10.27 5.87 9.61
C THR A 82 10.81 6.42 8.29
N PRO A 83 12.01 6.00 7.81
CA PRO A 83 12.83 6.78 6.88
C PRO A 83 12.49 6.55 5.40
N LEU A 84 11.36 5.89 5.09
CA LEU A 84 11.03 5.51 3.73
C LEU A 84 10.28 6.64 3.03
N ALA A 85 10.82 7.12 1.90
CA ALA A 85 10.08 8.01 1.01
C ALA A 85 8.77 7.34 0.52
N ASP A 86 7.71 8.12 0.31
CA ASP A 86 6.36 7.62 -0.07
C ASP A 86 6.40 6.63 -1.24
N ARG A 87 7.28 6.89 -2.22
CA ARG A 87 7.46 6.02 -3.39
C ARG A 87 7.86 4.60 -3.00
N LEU A 88 8.75 4.47 -2.01
CA LEU A 88 9.34 3.23 -1.53
C LEU A 88 8.36 2.52 -0.63
N ALA A 89 7.72 3.25 0.29
CA ALA A 89 6.71 2.69 1.17
C ALA A 89 5.53 2.10 0.37
N ALA A 90 5.06 2.81 -0.65
CA ALA A 90 4.00 2.31 -1.52
C ALA A 90 4.44 1.10 -2.38
N THR A 91 5.72 1.00 -2.75
CA THR A 91 6.25 -0.19 -3.44
C THR A 91 6.40 -1.38 -2.47
N LEU A 92 6.86 -1.14 -1.24
CA LEU A 92 6.99 -2.14 -0.18
C LEU A 92 5.63 -2.72 0.20
N LEU A 93 4.61 -1.87 0.38
CA LEU A 93 3.24 -2.30 0.70
C LEU A 93 2.67 -3.23 -0.37
N VAL A 94 2.96 -2.98 -1.65
CA VAL A 94 2.57 -3.86 -2.75
C VAL A 94 3.28 -5.21 -2.67
N VAL A 95 4.60 -5.23 -2.39
CA VAL A 95 5.34 -6.49 -2.22
C VAL A 95 4.77 -7.32 -1.08
N ILE A 96 4.50 -6.70 0.08
CA ILE A 96 3.88 -7.36 1.23
C ILE A 96 2.51 -7.94 0.89
N THR A 97 1.67 -7.13 0.23
CA THR A 97 0.31 -7.54 -0.15
C THR A 97 0.32 -8.74 -1.10
N LEU A 98 1.17 -8.69 -2.12
CA LEU A 98 1.27 -9.77 -3.10
C LEU A 98 1.90 -11.02 -2.51
N ALA A 99 2.93 -10.88 -1.68
CA ALA A 99 3.61 -12.01 -1.03
C ALA A 99 2.66 -12.79 -0.12
N TYR A 100 1.75 -12.09 0.55
CA TYR A 100 0.69 -12.73 1.32
C TYR A 100 -0.33 -13.47 0.47
N GLN A 101 -0.72 -12.90 -0.67
CA GLN A 101 -1.69 -13.52 -1.58
C GLN A 101 -1.11 -14.73 -2.31
N GLU A 102 0.18 -14.69 -2.65
CA GLU A 102 0.85 -15.66 -3.52
C GLU A 102 1.72 -16.67 -2.73
N GLY A 103 1.99 -16.41 -1.45
CA GLY A 103 2.66 -17.34 -0.54
C GLY A 103 4.19 -17.26 -0.54
N ASP A 104 4.75 -16.04 -0.55
CA ASP A 104 6.17 -15.65 -0.30
C ASP A 104 6.77 -14.84 -1.47
N TRP A 105 7.14 -15.50 -2.57
CA TRP A 105 7.84 -14.85 -3.69
C TRP A 105 6.88 -14.23 -4.70
N VAL A 106 7.14 -12.97 -5.06
CA VAL A 106 6.34 -12.18 -5.98
C VAL A 106 7.16 -11.78 -7.19
N SER A 107 6.62 -11.96 -8.40
CA SER A 107 7.32 -11.50 -9.59
C SER A 107 7.37 -9.96 -9.67
N VAL A 108 8.52 -9.41 -10.08
CA VAL A 108 8.68 -7.95 -10.30
C VAL A 108 7.66 -7.41 -11.30
N ASP A 109 7.23 -8.24 -12.25
CA ASP A 109 6.25 -7.88 -13.28
C ASP A 109 4.87 -7.70 -12.66
N ARG A 110 4.54 -8.51 -11.64
CA ARG A 110 3.31 -8.37 -10.88
C ARG A 110 3.32 -7.11 -10.01
N VAL A 111 4.44 -6.83 -9.34
CA VAL A 111 4.64 -5.57 -8.60
C VAL A 111 4.47 -4.38 -9.54
N GLN A 112 5.02 -4.45 -10.76
CA GLN A 112 4.88 -3.41 -11.77
C GLN A 112 3.43 -3.20 -12.19
N GLU A 113 2.72 -4.27 -12.52
CA GLU A 113 1.30 -4.23 -12.90
C GLU A 113 0.44 -3.60 -11.80
N PHE A 114 0.71 -3.98 -10.55
CA PHE A 114 -0.03 -3.48 -9.40
C PHE A 114 0.23 -1.99 -9.15
N ARG A 115 1.51 -1.55 -9.21
CA ARG A 115 1.91 -0.14 -9.02
C ARG A 115 1.51 0.76 -10.19
N LYS A 116 1.18 0.20 -11.37
CA LYS A 116 1.00 0.95 -12.62
C LYS A 116 2.18 1.91 -12.92
N LYS A 117 3.39 1.50 -12.55
CA LYS A 117 4.64 2.26 -12.72
C LYS A 117 5.51 1.61 -13.80
N SER A 118 6.42 2.37 -14.42
CA SER A 118 7.34 1.79 -15.41
C SER A 118 8.24 0.72 -14.78
N ARG A 119 8.58 -0.33 -15.55
CA ARG A 119 9.44 -1.43 -15.09
C ARG A 119 10.77 -0.95 -14.51
N ARG A 120 11.39 0.05 -15.14
CA ARG A 120 12.64 0.67 -14.66
C ARG A 120 12.44 1.37 -13.32
N GLY A 121 11.34 2.10 -13.15
CA GLY A 121 11.02 2.78 -11.90
C GLY A 121 10.75 1.81 -10.76
N VAL A 122 10.02 0.73 -11.01
CA VAL A 122 9.76 -0.33 -10.02
C VAL A 122 11.06 -1.01 -9.60
N ARG A 123 11.92 -1.34 -10.56
CA ARG A 123 13.24 -1.92 -10.24
C ARG A 123 14.15 -1.01 -9.43
N ALA A 124 14.08 0.31 -9.67
CA ALA A 124 14.85 1.26 -8.87
C ALA A 124 14.38 1.26 -7.42
N ASP A 125 13.06 1.38 -7.19
CA ASP A 125 12.47 1.33 -5.86
C ASP A 125 12.79 0.01 -5.13
N LEU A 126 12.66 -1.13 -5.81
CA LEU A 126 12.93 -2.44 -5.22
C LEU A 126 14.40 -2.63 -4.84
N ARG A 127 15.34 -2.10 -5.63
CA ARG A 127 16.77 -2.14 -5.28
C ARG A 127 17.10 -1.24 -4.10
N GLU A 128 16.45 -0.09 -4.00
CA GLU A 128 16.60 0.82 -2.85
C GLU A 128 16.05 0.13 -1.59
N LEU A 129 14.86 -0.46 -1.66
CA LEU A 129 14.27 -1.27 -0.57
C LEU A 129 15.13 -2.47 -0.17
N ASP A 130 15.72 -3.17 -1.13
CA ASP A 130 16.65 -4.28 -0.90
C ASP A 130 17.90 -3.82 -0.14
N SER A 131 18.49 -2.70 -0.54
CA SER A 131 19.66 -2.13 0.16
C SER A 131 19.36 -1.72 1.62
N MET A 132 18.09 -1.46 1.93
CA MET A 132 17.61 -1.10 3.27
C MET A 132 17.14 -2.32 4.09
N GLY A 133 17.11 -3.53 3.50
CA GLY A 133 16.66 -4.77 4.12
C GLY A 133 15.14 -4.97 4.17
N TYR A 134 14.38 -4.13 3.47
CA TYR A 134 12.91 -4.18 3.42
C TYR A 134 12.37 -5.14 2.36
N VAL A 135 13.17 -5.46 1.35
CA VAL A 135 12.86 -6.44 0.31
C VAL A 135 14.07 -7.37 0.16
N GLU A 136 13.83 -8.60 -0.28
CA GLU A 136 14.88 -9.52 -0.70
C GLU A 136 14.62 -9.92 -2.16
N PHE A 137 15.66 -9.84 -3.01
CA PHE A 137 15.61 -10.43 -4.36
C PHE A 137 15.94 -11.93 -4.33
N ALA A 138 15.25 -12.69 -5.18
CA ALA A 138 15.65 -14.05 -5.51
C ALA A 138 16.91 -14.04 -6.41
N ASP A 139 17.62 -15.18 -6.48
CA ASP A 139 18.83 -15.34 -7.30
C ASP A 139 18.61 -14.99 -8.78
N ASP A 140 17.38 -15.18 -9.27
CA ASP A 140 17.01 -14.88 -10.65
C ASP A 140 16.80 -13.38 -10.94
N ASN A 141 16.83 -12.53 -9.90
CA ASN A 141 16.55 -11.09 -9.95
C ASN A 141 15.20 -10.72 -10.59
N LYS A 142 14.27 -11.67 -10.70
CA LYS A 142 12.91 -11.52 -11.26
C LYS A 142 11.84 -11.64 -10.20
N HIS A 143 12.15 -12.24 -9.06
CA HIS A 143 11.26 -12.35 -7.93
C HIS A 143 11.79 -11.59 -6.72
N VAL A 144 10.86 -11.08 -5.92
CA VAL A 144 11.11 -10.36 -4.68
C VAL A 144 10.16 -10.84 -3.59
N ARG A 145 10.55 -10.69 -2.34
CA ARG A 145 9.68 -10.91 -1.17
C ARG A 145 9.96 -9.86 -0.09
N PRO A 146 9.10 -9.72 0.93
CA PRO A 146 9.40 -8.89 2.09
C PRO A 146 10.70 -9.35 2.76
N GLY A 147 11.60 -8.41 3.02
CA GLY A 147 12.85 -8.69 3.72
C GLY A 147 12.64 -8.82 5.22
N LYS A 148 13.65 -9.38 5.92
CA LYS A 148 13.60 -9.64 7.37
C LYS A 148 13.22 -8.42 8.20
N ARG A 149 13.63 -7.21 7.79
CA ARG A 149 13.35 -5.97 8.53
C ARG A 149 11.85 -5.72 8.69
N VAL A 150 11.06 -6.07 7.67
CA VAL A 150 9.61 -5.88 7.69
C VAL A 150 8.95 -6.67 8.82
N GLY A 151 9.44 -7.88 9.14
CA GLY A 151 8.88 -8.70 10.21
C GLY A 151 9.16 -8.19 11.63
N PHE A 152 10.06 -7.22 11.79
CA PHE A 152 10.31 -6.54 13.07
C PHE A 152 9.54 -5.22 13.20
N GLU A 153 9.11 -4.65 12.08
CA GLU A 153 8.38 -3.37 12.04
C GLU A 153 6.87 -3.55 11.83
N ILE A 154 6.42 -4.74 11.38
CA ILE A 154 5.01 -5.04 11.06
C ILE A 154 4.56 -6.31 11.77
N ASP A 155 3.48 -6.23 12.56
CA ASP A 155 2.72 -7.40 12.99
C ASP A 155 1.88 -7.93 11.82
N TYR A 156 2.49 -8.82 11.03
CA TYR A 156 1.85 -9.45 9.89
C TYR A 156 0.56 -10.19 10.25
N GLU A 157 0.50 -10.83 11.42
CA GLU A 157 -0.66 -11.62 11.81
C GLU A 157 -1.85 -10.69 12.06
N SER A 158 -1.65 -9.60 12.79
CA SER A 158 -2.71 -8.61 13.04
C SER A 158 -3.09 -7.84 11.78
N PHE A 159 -2.10 -7.43 10.97
CA PHE A 159 -2.34 -6.77 9.69
C PHE A 159 -3.21 -7.65 8.77
N PHE A 160 -2.82 -8.90 8.55
CA PHE A 160 -3.54 -9.79 7.64
C PHE A 160 -4.84 -10.37 8.20
N ARG A 161 -4.94 -10.60 9.51
CA ARG A 161 -6.20 -10.95 10.17
C ARG A 161 -7.25 -9.87 9.99
N ASN A 162 -6.86 -8.60 10.11
CA ASN A 162 -7.76 -7.47 9.88
C ASN A 162 -8.10 -7.31 8.40
N LEU A 163 -7.16 -7.59 7.49
CA LEU A 163 -7.45 -7.66 6.06
C LEU A 163 -8.44 -8.80 5.73
N SER A 164 -8.34 -9.96 6.39
CA SER A 164 -9.11 -11.17 6.06
C SER A 164 -10.48 -11.27 6.72
N ARG A 165 -10.78 -10.38 7.69
CA ARG A 165 -12.12 -10.27 8.26
C ARG A 165 -13.09 -9.79 7.18
N LYS A 166 -13.94 -10.72 6.72
CA LYS A 166 -15.24 -10.34 6.16
C LYS A 166 -16.04 -9.76 7.31
N ASP A 167 -16.53 -8.54 7.13
CA ASP A 167 -17.50 -7.95 8.06
C ASP A 167 -18.69 -8.92 8.20
N GLU A 168 -18.96 -9.38 9.42
CA GLU A 168 -20.29 -9.84 9.83
C GLU A 168 -21.17 -8.62 10.12
#